data_AF-A0A0Q4IDW7-F1
#
_entry.id   AF-A0A0Q4IDW7-F1
#
_cell.length_a   1.000
_cell.length_b   1.000
_cell.length_c   1.000
_cell.angle_alpha   90.00
_cell.angle_beta   90.00
_cell.angle_gamma   90.00
#
_symmetry.space_group_name_H-M   'P 1'
#
loop_
_entity.id
_entity.type
_entity.pdbx_description
1 polymer ?
#
loop_
_entity_poly.entity_id
_entity_poly.type
_entity_poly.pdbx_seq_one_letter_code
_entity_poly.pdbx_strand_id
1 'polypeptide(L)'
;MSIFDGLTPEQLRAALTSAQLALIELQQGKAIASVSYTQGDGAKSLSRRVTTVAEVTMLIMQLQRALGIGGRRRAMGFRFR
;
A
#
# COMPACT_ATOMS: atom_id res chain seq x y z
N MET A 1 -15.01 -4.89 -2.05
CA MET A 1 -14.11 -5.60 -2.98
C MET A 1 -12.89 -4.71 -3.16
N SER A 2 -11.77 -5.12 -2.57
CA SER A 2 -10.50 -4.40 -2.63
C SER A 2 -9.79 -4.79 -3.92
N ILE A 3 -9.06 -3.88 -4.57
CA ILE A 3 -8.20 -4.23 -5.74
C ILE A 3 -7.12 -5.26 -5.37
N PHE A 4 -6.92 -5.47 -4.07
CA PHE A 4 -5.97 -6.39 -3.48
C PHE A 4 -6.57 -7.78 -3.19
N ASP A 5 -7.87 -7.98 -3.45
CA ASP A 5 -8.52 -9.28 -3.25
C ASP A 5 -7.86 -10.30 -4.20
N GLY A 6 -7.26 -11.36 -3.62
CA GLY A 6 -6.49 -12.38 -4.34
C GLY A 6 -4.97 -12.23 -4.31
N LEU A 7 -4.42 -11.18 -3.67
CA LEU A 7 -2.98 -11.10 -3.39
C LEU A 7 -2.62 -11.91 -2.14
N THR A 8 -1.48 -12.61 -2.19
CA THR A 8 -0.92 -13.24 -0.99
C THR A 8 -0.33 -12.18 -0.05
N PRO A 9 -0.22 -12.46 1.26
CA PRO A 9 0.44 -11.54 2.20
C PRO A 9 1.87 -11.17 1.81
N GLU A 10 2.59 -12.07 1.13
CA GLU A 10 3.94 -11.81 0.62
C GLU A 10 3.92 -10.83 -0.54
N GLN A 11 2.99 -11.00 -1.49
CA GLN A 11 2.82 -10.08 -2.61
C GLN A 11 2.40 -8.68 -2.12
N LEU A 12 1.56 -8.59 -1.10
CA LEU A 12 1.19 -7.33 -0.46
C LEU A 12 2.39 -6.63 0.20
N ARG A 13 3.29 -7.38 0.86
CA ARG A 13 4.53 -6.82 1.42
C ARG A 13 5.47 -6.34 0.32
N ALA A 14 5.61 -7.11 -0.78
CA ALA A 14 6.40 -6.69 -1.93
C ALA A 14 5.86 -5.40 -2.57
N ALA A 15 4.53 -5.30 -2.72
CA ALA A 15 3.86 -4.10 -3.21
C ALA A 15 4.03 -2.90 -2.27
N LEU A 16 4.06 -3.13 -0.95
CA LEU A 16 4.30 -2.09 0.05
C LEU A 16 5.72 -1.56 -0.05
N THR A 17 6.72 -2.43 -0.19
CA THR A 17 8.12 -2.02 -0.38
C THR A 17 8.29 -1.20 -1.65
N SER A 18 7.69 -1.62 -2.77
CA SER A 18 7.78 -0.86 -4.02
C SER A 18 7.06 0.49 -3.93
N ALA A 19 5.92 0.56 -3.23
CA ALA A 19 5.23 1.83 -2.97
C ALA A 19 6.05 2.78 -2.07
N GLN A 20 6.74 2.26 -1.05
CA GLN A 20 7.63 3.08 -0.21
C GLN A 20 8.83 3.61 -0.99
N LEU A 21 9.43 2.81 -1.87
CA LEU A 21 10.48 3.27 -2.78
C LEU A 21 9.99 4.37 -3.71
N ALA A 22 8.80 4.20 -4.30
CA ALA A 22 8.18 5.22 -5.14
C ALA A 22 7.93 6.54 -4.40
N LEU A 23 7.57 6.48 -3.11
CA LEU A 23 7.43 7.68 -2.27
C LEU A 23 8.77 8.42 -2.14
N ILE A 24 9.85 7.68 -1.85
CA ILE A 24 11.20 8.24 -1.72
C ILE A 24 11.62 8.90 -3.04
N GLU A 25 11.38 8.24 -4.17
CA GLU A 25 11.68 8.79 -5.49
C GLU A 25 10.95 10.10 -5.78
N LEU A 26 9.65 10.17 -5.46
CA LEU A 26 8.86 11.40 -5.62
C LEU A 26 9.35 12.51 -4.69
N GLN A 27 9.72 12.18 -3.45
CA GLN A 27 10.29 13.13 -2.49
C GLN A 27 11.68 13.64 -2.90
N GLN A 28 12.45 12.83 -3.64
CA GLN A 28 13.72 13.22 -4.24
C GLN A 28 13.57 14.12 -5.48
N GLY A 29 12.33 14.43 -5.90
CA GLY A 29 12.05 15.30 -7.02
C GLY A 29 11.84 14.59 -8.36
N LYS A 30 11.70 13.26 -8.38
CA LYS A 30 11.23 12.58 -9.61
C LYS A 30 9.76 12.95 -9.85
N ALA A 31 9.41 13.23 -11.09
CA ALA A 31 8.04 13.59 -11.47
C ALA A 31 7.07 12.39 -11.50
N ILE A 32 7.60 11.18 -11.67
CA ILE A 32 6.81 9.95 -11.81
C ILE A 32 7.57 8.79 -11.16
N ALA A 33 6.88 8.01 -10.34
CA ALA A 33 7.38 6.73 -9.82
C ALA A 33 6.46 5.58 -10.26
N SER A 34 7.01 4.36 -10.32
CA SER A 34 6.28 3.17 -10.76
C SER A 34 6.18 2.13 -9.64
N VAL A 35 4.97 1.65 -9.37
CA VAL A 35 4.72 0.57 -8.42
C VAL A 35 4.26 -0.66 -9.20
N SER A 36 5.01 -1.75 -9.12
CA SER A 36 4.72 -3.00 -9.81
C SER A 36 4.47 -4.12 -8.81
N TYR A 37 3.40 -4.88 -9.01
CA TYR A 37 3.11 -6.08 -8.23
C TYR A 37 2.35 -7.13 -9.05
N THR A 38 2.48 -8.39 -8.63
CA THR A 38 1.91 -9.55 -9.32
C THR A 38 0.65 -10.00 -8.58
N GLN A 39 -0.50 -10.00 -9.26
CA GLN A 39 -1.75 -10.53 -8.72
C GLN A 39 -1.76 -12.07 -8.79
N GLY A 40 -2.29 -12.72 -7.74
CA GLY A 40 -2.11 -14.14 -7.37
C GLY A 40 -2.55 -15.24 -8.34
N ASP A 41 -2.75 -14.92 -9.62
CA ASP A 41 -2.99 -15.90 -10.70
C ASP A 41 -1.83 -15.93 -11.72
N GLY A 42 -0.67 -15.35 -11.37
CA GLY A 42 0.60 -15.44 -12.11
C GLY A 42 0.67 -14.67 -13.44
N ALA A 43 -0.46 -14.37 -14.07
CA ALA A 43 -0.50 -13.81 -15.42
C ALA A 43 -0.62 -12.28 -15.48
N LYS A 44 -0.90 -11.60 -14.37
CA LYS A 44 -1.19 -10.17 -14.36
C LYS A 44 -0.24 -9.41 -13.43
N SER A 45 0.76 -8.80 -14.05
CA SER A 45 1.61 -7.77 -13.45
C SER A 45 0.93 -6.42 -13.64
N LEU A 46 0.53 -5.78 -12.55
CA LEU A 46 -0.04 -4.44 -12.58
C LEU A 46 1.07 -3.44 -12.24
N SER A 47 1.44 -2.63 -13.22
CA SER A 47 2.36 -1.50 -13.06
C SER A 47 1.56 -0.21 -12.99
N ARG A 48 1.47 0.39 -11.80
CA ARG A 48 0.79 1.67 -11.59
C ARG A 48 1.80 2.79 -11.59
N ARG A 49 1.61 3.79 -12.46
CA ARG A 49 2.35 5.05 -12.41
C ARG A 49 1.71 5.95 -11.37
N VAL A 50 2.54 6.56 -10.53
CA VAL A 50 2.12 7.44 -9.46
C VAL A 50 2.86 8.76 -9.63
N THR A 51 2.10 9.85 -9.65
CA THR A 51 2.61 11.19 -9.98
C THR A 51 2.66 12.11 -8.78
N THR A 52 1.88 11.79 -7.73
CA THR A 52 1.80 12.62 -6.53
C THR A 52 2.09 11.81 -5.27
N VAL A 53 2.69 12.49 -4.28
CA VAL A 53 2.94 11.91 -2.96
C VAL A 53 1.62 11.50 -2.28
N ALA A 54 0.54 12.24 -2.52
CA ALA A 54 -0.80 11.92 -2.00
C ALA A 54 -1.31 10.57 -2.53
N GLU A 55 -1.13 10.29 -3.82
CA GLU A 55 -1.54 9.00 -4.40
C GLU A 55 -0.73 7.82 -3.84
N VAL A 56 0.59 7.98 -3.69
CA VAL A 56 1.45 6.93 -3.12
C VAL A 56 1.14 6.68 -1.65
N THR A 57 0.96 7.74 -0.86
CA THR A 57 0.61 7.61 0.56
C THR A 57 -0.74 6.91 0.75
N MET A 58 -1.75 7.26 -0.06
CA MET A 58 -3.03 6.56 -0.07
C MET A 58 -2.88 5.08 -0.43
N LEU A 59 -2.06 4.73 -1.42
CA LEU A 59 -1.76 3.35 -1.79
C LEU A 59 -1.11 2.59 -0.62
N ILE A 60 -0.10 3.18 0.03
CA ILE A 60 0.58 2.59 1.20
C ILE A 60 -0.43 2.32 2.31
N MET A 61 -1.32 3.27 2.63
CA MET A 61 -2.33 3.07 3.66
C MET A 61 -3.30 1.93 3.33
N GLN A 62 -3.69 1.78 2.06
CA GLN A 62 -4.57 0.69 1.66
C GLN A 62 -3.86 -0.68 1.73
N LEU A 63 -2.59 -0.77 1.31
CA LEU A 63 -1.76 -1.98 1.43
C LEU A 63 -1.55 -2.36 2.89
N GLN A 64 -1.25 -1.39 3.75
CA GLN A 64 -1.13 -1.60 5.19
C GLN A 64 -2.45 -2.11 5.78
N ARG A 65 -3.60 -1.53 5.41
CA ARG A 65 -4.93 -2.03 5.82
C ARG A 65 -5.19 -3.46 5.36
N ALA A 66 -4.84 -3.80 4.11
CA ALA A 66 -4.98 -5.15 3.58
C ALA A 66 -4.10 -6.16 4.33
N LEU A 67 -2.91 -5.74 4.78
CA LEU A 67 -2.02 -6.51 5.63
C LEU A 67 -2.41 -6.52 7.12
N GLY A 68 -3.44 -5.78 7.54
CA GLY A 68 -3.78 -5.59 8.95
C GLY A 68 -2.80 -4.71 9.73
N ILE A 69 -1.83 -4.10 9.05
CA ILE A 69 -0.85 -3.17 9.63
C ILE A 69 -1.58 -1.83 9.82
N GLY A 70 -1.68 -1.35 11.08
CA GLY A 70 -2.40 -0.11 11.40
C GLY A 70 -3.92 -0.28 11.61
N GLY A 71 -4.38 -1.48 11.95
CA GLY A 71 -5.79 -1.77 12.25
C GLY A 71 -6.28 -1.16 13.58
N ARG A 72 -7.36 -0.36 13.47
CA ARG A 72 -8.26 0.21 14.50
C ARG A 72 -7.58 0.81 15.74
N ARG A 73 -7.64 2.16 15.86
CA ARG A 73 -7.57 2.82 17.18
C ARG A 73 -8.61 2.15 18.08
N ARG A 74 -8.15 1.32 19.03
CA ARG A 74 -9.02 0.76 20.06
C ARG A 74 -9.54 1.94 20.88
N ALA A 75 -10.86 2.08 20.98
CA ALA A 75 -11.44 3.05 21.91
C ALA A 75 -11.01 2.63 23.33
N MET A 76 -10.13 3.41 23.96
CA MET A 76 -9.83 3.23 25.38
C MET A 76 -11.08 3.67 26.16
N GLY A 77 -11.89 2.69 26.54
CA GLY A 77 -13.04 2.94 27.42
C GLY A 77 -12.52 3.36 28.79
N PHE A 78 -12.62 4.64 29.11
CA PHE A 78 -12.39 5.13 30.47
C PHE A 78 -13.57 4.68 31.33
N ARG A 79 -13.35 3.66 32.17
CA ARG A 79 -14.34 3.24 33.18
C ARG A 79 -14.05 3.99 34.47
N PHE A 80 -14.81 5.06 34.71
CA PHE A 80 -14.86 5.68 36.03
C PHE A 80 -15.53 4.70 37.01
N ARG A 81 -14.90 4.51 38.17
CA ARG A 81 -15.41 3.76 39.32
C ARG A 81 -15.87 4.74 40.38
#